data_AF-A0A7V4MGZ2-F1
#
_entry.id   AF-A0A7V4MGZ2-F1
#
_cell.length_a   1.000
_cell.length_b   1.000
_cell.length_c   1.000
_cell.angle_alpha   90.00
_cell.angle_beta   90.00
_cell.angle_gamma   90.00
#
_symmetry.space_group_name_H-M   'P 1'
#
loop_
_entity.id
_entity.type
_entity.pdbx_description
1 polymer ?
#
loop_
_entity_poly.entity_id
_entity_poly.type
_entity_poly.pdbx_seq_one_letter_code
_entity_poly.pdbx_strand_id
1 'polypeptide(L)'
;MNAKDFLRLGVPLGEATRRATDFVARFILGGGDKTRLSEEVSAIVANPAAFVGDAMRGEFARALLTAPPPPRAAPVAYHQWGGGLEHEAVMQMERACLLPVAVAGALMPDAHVGYGLPIGGVLATENAVIPYAVGVDIACRMKMTVLDLPVRDLAEKPDRLVRALEAETRFGVGASFRERRQHAVLDADWSVSPVTQANKDKAWAQLGTSGSGNHFVEFGEFTAHDRIGALEPGT
;
A
#
# COMPACT_ATOMS: atom_id res chain seq x y z
N MET A 1 -7.82 17.92 25.10
CA MET A 1 -6.75 17.87 24.08
C MET A 1 -7.19 16.98 22.94
N ASN A 2 -6.86 17.36 21.71
CA ASN A 2 -7.09 16.57 20.51
C ASN A 2 -5.74 16.13 19.89
N ALA A 3 -5.79 15.35 18.80
CA ALA A 3 -4.59 14.85 18.12
C ALA A 3 -3.63 15.97 17.63
N LYS A 4 -4.15 17.14 17.23
CA LYS A 4 -3.32 18.28 16.82
C LYS A 4 -2.58 18.89 18.01
N ASP A 5 -3.19 18.92 19.19
CA ASP A 5 -2.53 19.37 20.41
C ASP A 5 -1.37 18.43 20.78
N PHE A 6 -1.61 17.12 20.74
CA PHE A 6 -0.58 16.12 21.02
C PHE A 6 0.60 16.21 20.05
N LEU A 7 0.33 16.34 18.75
CA LEU A 7 1.38 16.57 17.74
C LEU A 7 2.23 17.80 18.04
N ARG A 8 1.62 18.91 18.45
CA ARG A 8 2.36 20.14 18.84
C ARG A 8 3.24 19.93 20.07
N LEU A 9 2.85 19.01 20.95
CA LEU A 9 3.63 18.63 22.13
C LEU A 9 4.65 17.52 21.84
N GLY A 10 4.86 17.14 20.58
CA GLY A 10 5.86 16.16 20.18
C GLY A 10 5.41 14.71 20.32
N VAL A 11 4.11 14.45 20.52
CA VAL A 11 3.57 13.09 20.57
C VAL A 11 3.39 12.55 19.13
N PRO A 12 4.03 11.43 18.76
CA PRO A 12 3.86 10.84 17.44
C PRO A 12 2.44 10.31 17.20
N LEU A 13 2.03 10.27 15.93
CA LEU A 13 0.77 9.66 15.51
C LEU A 13 0.76 8.15 15.78
N GLY A 14 -0.45 7.58 15.89
CA GLY A 14 -0.66 6.16 16.12
C GLY A 14 -0.75 5.83 17.61
N GLU A 15 -0.03 4.79 18.03
CA GLU A 15 -0.15 4.24 19.38
C GLU A 15 0.18 5.26 20.48
N ALA A 16 1.21 6.09 20.30
CA ALA A 16 1.55 7.13 21.26
C ALA A 16 0.42 8.15 21.46
N THR A 17 -0.24 8.60 20.37
CA THR A 17 -1.41 9.49 20.45
C THR A 17 -2.60 8.82 21.14
N ARG A 18 -2.84 7.53 20.87
CA ARG A 18 -3.89 6.75 21.55
C ARG A 18 -3.63 6.67 23.06
N ARG A 19 -2.40 6.31 23.45
CA ARG A 19 -2.01 6.25 24.87
C ARG A 19 -1.97 7.61 25.55
N ALA A 20 -1.63 8.68 24.82
CA ALA A 20 -1.76 10.04 25.33
C ALA A 20 -3.22 10.38 25.64
N THR A 21 -4.14 9.97 24.77
CA THR A 21 -5.59 10.16 24.99
C THR A 21 -6.08 9.38 26.21
N ASP A 22 -5.67 8.11 26.35
CA ASP A 22 -5.98 7.27 27.51
C ASP A 22 -5.44 7.90 28.81
N PHE A 23 -4.20 8.39 28.79
CA PHE A 23 -3.57 9.09 29.91
C PHE A 23 -4.37 10.32 30.32
N VAL A 24 -4.72 11.19 29.37
CA VAL A 24 -5.52 12.41 29.66
C VAL A 24 -6.85 12.05 30.30
N ALA A 25 -7.53 11.01 29.80
CA ALA A 25 -8.79 10.54 30.37
C ALA A 25 -8.61 10.06 31.82
N ARG A 26 -7.60 9.21 32.08
CA ARG A 26 -7.29 8.69 33.42
C ARG A 26 -6.88 9.80 34.40
N PHE A 27 -6.07 10.76 33.94
CA PHE A 27 -5.62 11.89 34.74
C PHE A 27 -6.79 12.77 35.20
N ILE A 28 -7.73 13.09 34.30
CA ILE A 28 -8.92 13.86 34.64
C ILE A 28 -9.84 13.09 35.60
N LEU A 29 -10.09 11.80 35.32
CA LEU A 29 -10.95 10.97 36.18
C LEU A 29 -10.33 10.76 37.58
N GLY A 30 -9.00 10.76 37.68
CA GLY A 30 -8.26 10.71 38.93
C GLY A 30 -8.20 12.03 39.71
N GLY A 31 -8.92 13.07 39.27
CA GLY A 31 -8.94 14.38 39.94
C GLY A 31 -7.79 15.31 39.57
N GLY A 32 -7.03 15.01 38.52
CA GLY A 32 -5.95 15.85 38.03
C GLY A 32 -6.43 17.18 37.45
N ASP A 33 -5.61 18.23 37.64
CA ASP A 33 -5.92 19.58 37.16
C ASP A 33 -5.77 19.69 35.63
N LYS A 34 -6.90 19.93 34.95
CA LYS A 34 -6.96 20.09 33.49
C LYS A 34 -6.03 21.17 32.96
N THR A 35 -5.72 22.22 33.74
CA THR A 35 -4.84 23.30 33.30
C THR A 35 -3.38 22.84 33.15
N ARG A 36 -2.99 21.75 33.83
CA ARG A 36 -1.64 21.18 33.80
C ARG A 36 -1.43 20.09 32.75
N LEU A 37 -2.45 19.76 31.95
CA LEU A 37 -2.36 18.68 30.96
C LEU A 37 -1.20 18.86 29.97
N SER A 38 -0.98 20.09 29.47
CA SER A 38 0.14 20.38 28.57
C SER A 38 1.49 20.18 29.22
N GLU A 39 1.62 20.57 30.49
CA GLU A 39 2.84 20.39 31.28
C GLU A 39 3.13 18.91 31.51
N GLU A 40 2.12 18.15 31.95
CA GLU A 40 2.22 16.71 32.22
C GLU A 40 2.60 15.92 30.96
N VAL A 41 1.94 16.19 29.82
CA VAL A 41 2.27 15.54 28.55
C VAL A 41 3.68 15.92 28.10
N SER A 42 4.06 17.20 28.19
CA SER A 42 5.40 17.66 27.80
C SER A 42 6.49 17.02 28.65
N ALA A 43 6.27 16.85 29.96
CA ALA A 43 7.22 16.18 30.85
C ALA A 43 7.43 14.72 30.47
N ILE A 44 6.35 14.01 30.13
CA ILE A 44 6.42 12.60 29.69
C ILE A 44 7.11 12.49 28.32
N VAL A 45 6.84 13.41 27.39
CA VAL A 45 7.52 13.45 26.07
C VAL A 45 9.01 13.77 26.21
N ALA A 46 9.38 14.67 27.12
CA ALA A 46 10.76 15.08 27.32
C ALA A 46 11.64 13.97 27.94
N ASN A 47 11.08 13.14 28.82
CA ASN A 47 11.81 12.03 29.45
C ASN A 47 10.92 10.81 29.72
N PRO A 48 10.50 10.08 28.68
CA PRO A 48 9.55 8.98 28.84
C PRO A 48 10.13 7.83 29.69
N ALA A 49 11.44 7.61 29.66
CA ALA A 49 12.10 6.57 30.46
C ALA A 49 11.83 6.71 31.97
N ALA A 50 11.72 7.94 32.48
CA ALA A 50 11.44 8.21 33.90
C ALA A 50 10.03 7.76 34.34
N PHE A 51 9.11 7.59 33.40
CA PHE A 51 7.69 7.33 33.69
C PHE A 51 7.26 5.90 33.41
N VAL A 52 8.14 5.02 32.89
CA VAL A 52 7.79 3.64 32.50
C VAL A 52 7.17 2.83 33.66
N GLY A 53 7.64 3.06 34.89
CA GLY A 53 7.14 2.40 36.11
C GLY A 53 5.91 3.06 36.74
N ASP A 54 5.49 4.23 36.26
CA ASP A 54 4.36 4.97 36.82
C ASP A 54 3.03 4.31 36.41
N ALA A 55 2.13 4.13 37.39
CA ALA A 55 0.85 3.44 37.18
C ALA A 55 -0.10 4.16 36.20
N MET A 56 -0.01 5.49 36.11
CA MET A 56 -0.85 6.31 35.24
C MET A 56 -0.16 6.65 33.92
N ARG A 57 1.14 6.96 33.97
CA ARG A 57 1.93 7.48 32.83
C ARG A 57 2.67 6.38 32.06
N GLY A 58 2.88 5.22 32.66
CA GLY A 58 3.76 4.18 32.12
C GLY A 58 3.35 3.57 30.79
N GLU A 59 2.06 3.47 30.49
CA GLU A 59 1.61 3.02 29.15
C GLU A 59 1.95 4.06 28.07
N PHE A 60 1.72 5.34 28.34
CA PHE A 60 2.03 6.43 27.41
C PHE A 60 3.55 6.58 27.22
N ALA A 61 4.30 6.53 28.31
CA ALA A 61 5.77 6.54 28.30
C ALA A 61 6.36 5.40 27.46
N ARG A 62 5.88 4.17 27.64
CA ARG A 62 6.32 3.02 26.83
C ARG A 62 5.98 3.20 25.37
N ALA A 63 4.78 3.68 25.06
CA ALA A 63 4.38 3.94 23.68
C ALA A 63 5.27 4.99 22.98
N LEU A 64 5.73 6.02 23.71
CA LEU A 64 6.69 7.00 23.20
C LEU A 64 8.07 6.39 22.93
N LEU A 65 8.58 5.54 23.83
CA LEU A 65 9.88 4.88 23.65
C LEU A 65 9.91 3.91 22.46
N THR A 66 8.76 3.31 22.14
CA THR A 66 8.61 2.42 20.98
C THR A 66 8.13 3.14 19.73
N ALA A 67 7.86 4.44 19.80
CA ALA A 67 7.36 5.19 18.67
C ALA A 67 8.46 5.31 17.60
N PRO A 68 8.09 5.31 16.30
CA PRO A 68 9.05 5.58 15.25
C PRO A 68 9.66 6.98 15.45
N PRO A 69 10.94 7.16 15.11
CA PRO A 69 11.58 8.47 15.20
C PRO A 69 10.85 9.49 14.31
N PRO A 70 10.99 10.80 14.61
CA PRO A 70 10.43 11.84 13.76
C PRO A 70 11.05 11.79 12.35
N PRO A 71 10.36 12.34 11.33
CA PRO A 71 10.93 12.49 9.99
C PRO A 71 12.30 13.15 10.00
N ARG A 72 13.12 12.78 9.02
CA ARG A 72 14.44 13.36 8.74
C ARG A 72 14.30 14.86 8.46
N ALA A 73 15.35 15.63 8.70
CA ALA A 73 15.39 17.04 8.36
C ALA A 73 15.49 17.29 6.85
N ALA A 74 16.10 16.35 6.12
CA ALA A 74 16.25 16.38 4.66
C ALA A 74 15.86 15.01 4.07
N PRO A 75 15.26 14.98 2.88
CA PRO A 75 14.87 13.73 2.23
C PRO A 75 16.12 12.93 1.83
N VAL A 76 16.00 11.60 1.83
CA VAL A 76 17.00 10.76 1.16
C VAL A 76 17.01 11.03 -0.34
N ALA A 77 18.14 10.74 -0.98
CA ALA A 77 18.26 10.91 -2.42
C ALA A 77 17.23 10.04 -3.16
N TYR A 78 16.58 10.65 -4.16
CA TYR A 78 15.77 9.93 -5.13
C TYR A 78 16.02 10.48 -6.52
N HIS A 79 15.81 9.65 -7.54
CA HIS A 79 15.90 10.07 -8.93
C HIS A 79 14.51 10.22 -9.55
N GLN A 80 14.26 11.33 -10.23
CA GLN A 80 13.03 11.54 -10.99
C GLN A 80 13.30 11.27 -12.47
N TRP A 81 12.57 10.30 -13.02
CA TRP A 81 12.53 10.02 -14.44
C TRP A 81 11.37 10.81 -15.07
N GLY A 82 11.66 11.60 -16.10
CA GLY A 82 10.66 12.45 -16.75
C GLY A 82 10.48 13.84 -16.09
N GLY A 83 9.68 14.68 -16.72
CA GLY A 83 9.39 16.05 -16.28
C GLY A 83 7.92 16.39 -16.49
N GLY A 84 7.47 17.51 -15.91
CA GLY A 84 6.06 17.92 -15.99
C GLY A 84 5.12 17.06 -15.14
N LEU A 85 5.66 16.39 -14.11
CA LEU A 85 4.87 15.60 -13.16
C LEU A 85 4.00 16.49 -12.29
N GLU A 86 2.89 15.93 -11.80
CA GLU A 86 1.99 16.61 -10.89
C GLU A 86 2.71 17.03 -9.59
N HIS A 87 2.55 18.29 -9.20
CA HIS A 87 3.24 18.83 -8.02
C HIS A 87 2.97 18.01 -6.75
N GLU A 88 1.71 17.62 -6.52
CA GLU A 88 1.36 16.81 -5.34
C GLU A 88 1.98 15.41 -5.36
N ALA A 89 2.16 14.79 -6.53
CA ALA A 89 2.85 13.51 -6.64
C ALA A 89 4.33 13.63 -6.25
N VAL A 90 4.99 14.71 -6.70
CA VAL A 90 6.37 15.04 -6.30
C VAL A 90 6.44 15.29 -4.79
N MET A 91 5.50 16.06 -4.23
CA MET A 91 5.45 16.31 -2.78
C MET A 91 5.20 15.04 -1.96
N GLN A 92 4.39 14.09 -2.46
CA GLN A 92 4.23 12.79 -1.81
C GLN A 92 5.56 12.01 -1.79
N MET A 93 6.32 12.03 -2.89
CA MET A 93 7.64 11.41 -2.94
C MET A 93 8.62 12.07 -1.96
N GLU A 94 8.68 13.41 -1.93
CA GLU A 94 9.53 14.15 -0.99
C GLU A 94 9.20 13.80 0.46
N ARG A 95 7.91 13.78 0.82
CA ARG A 95 7.45 13.40 2.16
C ARG A 95 7.83 11.96 2.51
N ALA A 96 7.72 11.03 1.56
CA ALA A 96 8.12 9.64 1.76
C ALA A 96 9.64 9.51 1.99
N CYS A 97 10.46 10.28 1.27
CA CYS A 97 11.90 10.31 1.46
C CYS A 97 12.35 10.95 2.79
N LEU A 98 11.47 11.68 3.49
CA LEU A 98 11.72 12.16 4.85
C LEU A 98 11.51 11.07 5.91
N LEU A 99 10.93 9.92 5.57
CA LEU A 99 10.71 8.86 6.55
C LEU A 99 12.05 8.32 7.07
N PRO A 100 12.18 8.06 8.38
CA PRO A 100 13.43 7.54 8.95
C PRO A 100 13.83 6.19 8.37
N VAL A 101 12.84 5.39 7.98
CA VAL A 101 13.06 4.06 7.37
C VAL A 101 13.44 4.14 5.90
N ALA A 102 13.28 5.28 5.22
CA ALA A 102 13.64 5.43 3.82
C ALA A 102 15.17 5.48 3.65
N VAL A 103 15.69 4.78 2.64
CA VAL A 103 17.13 4.76 2.30
C VAL A 103 17.44 5.24 0.89
N ALA A 104 16.50 5.10 -0.05
CA ALA A 104 16.58 5.65 -1.41
C ALA A 104 15.18 5.71 -2.04
N GLY A 105 15.04 6.42 -3.15
CA GLY A 105 13.81 6.40 -3.93
C GLY A 105 13.99 6.59 -5.42
N ALA A 106 12.92 6.36 -6.18
CA ALA A 106 12.80 6.77 -7.57
C ALA A 106 11.37 7.18 -7.87
N LEU A 107 11.19 8.13 -8.78
CA LEU A 107 9.88 8.58 -9.26
C LEU A 107 9.82 8.37 -10.76
N MET A 108 8.86 7.57 -11.22
CA MET A 108 8.72 7.18 -12.63
C MET A 108 8.00 8.26 -13.45
N PRO A 109 8.12 8.24 -14.80
CA PRO A 109 7.54 9.27 -15.67
C PRO A 109 6.01 9.29 -15.69
N ASP A 110 5.36 8.22 -15.26
CA ASP A 110 3.91 8.06 -15.14
C ASP A 110 3.37 8.46 -13.77
N ALA A 111 4.20 9.10 -12.93
CA ALA A 111 3.84 9.37 -11.56
C ALA A 111 2.68 10.37 -11.42
N HIS A 112 1.75 10.02 -10.53
CA HIS A 112 0.58 10.80 -10.19
C HIS A 112 0.15 10.53 -8.75
N VAL A 113 -0.76 11.35 -8.23
CA VAL A 113 -1.17 11.29 -6.82
C VAL A 113 -1.70 9.91 -6.44
N GLY A 114 -1.10 9.35 -5.38
CA GLY A 114 -1.51 8.08 -4.77
C GLY A 114 -1.94 8.25 -3.31
N TYR A 115 -1.95 7.13 -2.56
CA TYR A 115 -2.26 7.12 -1.13
C TYR A 115 -0.98 6.96 -0.31
N GLY A 116 -0.40 8.09 0.12
CA GLY A 116 0.82 8.13 0.94
C GLY A 116 2.09 8.21 0.09
N LEU A 117 2.30 7.24 -0.81
CA LEU A 117 3.32 7.29 -1.87
C LEU A 117 2.61 7.58 -3.21
N PRO A 118 3.22 8.34 -4.15
CA PRO A 118 2.63 8.50 -5.47
C PRO A 118 2.61 7.16 -6.21
N ILE A 119 1.61 6.98 -7.10
CA ILE A 119 1.69 5.92 -8.10
C ILE A 119 2.90 6.22 -9.00
N GLY A 120 3.64 5.19 -9.41
CA GLY A 120 4.94 5.37 -10.08
C GLY A 120 6.09 5.73 -9.11
N GLY A 121 5.85 5.77 -7.80
CA GLY A 121 6.90 5.93 -6.78
C GLY A 121 7.54 4.60 -6.39
N VAL A 122 8.86 4.59 -6.21
CA VAL A 122 9.63 3.49 -5.63
C VAL A 122 10.33 4.01 -4.39
N LEU A 123 10.08 3.38 -3.24
CA LEU A 123 10.73 3.73 -1.98
C LEU A 123 11.45 2.50 -1.42
N ALA A 124 12.77 2.60 -1.30
CA ALA A 124 13.56 1.59 -0.60
C ALA A 124 13.53 1.90 0.89
N THR A 125 13.19 0.90 1.69
CA THR A 125 13.11 1.00 3.15
C THR A 125 14.05 0.01 3.84
N GLU A 126 14.57 0.39 5.00
CA GLU A 126 15.36 -0.48 5.86
C GLU A 126 14.51 -0.97 7.04
N ASN A 127 14.48 -2.29 7.24
CA ASN A 127 13.78 -2.97 8.35
C ASN A 127 12.30 -2.55 8.52
N ALA A 128 11.64 -2.16 7.44
CA ALA A 128 10.25 -1.72 7.46
C ALA A 128 9.51 -2.09 6.18
N VAL A 129 8.24 -2.43 6.34
CA VAL A 129 7.26 -2.58 5.25
C VAL A 129 6.20 -1.51 5.43
N ILE A 130 5.85 -0.82 4.35
CA ILE A 130 4.82 0.22 4.34
C ILE A 130 3.68 -0.28 3.45
N PRO A 131 2.61 -0.91 3.99
CA PRO A 131 1.55 -1.50 3.18
C PRO A 131 0.91 -0.54 2.17
N TYR A 132 0.68 0.71 2.57
CA TYR A 132 0.10 1.73 1.67
C TYR A 132 1.03 2.11 0.51
N ALA A 133 2.35 1.90 0.64
CA ALA A 133 3.30 2.12 -0.45
C ALA A 133 3.32 0.94 -1.47
N VAL A 134 2.77 -0.23 -1.11
CA VAL A 134 2.58 -1.35 -2.05
C VAL A 134 1.32 -1.13 -2.90
N GLY A 135 0.29 -0.52 -2.31
CA GLY A 135 -1.01 -0.31 -2.93
C GLY A 135 -2.08 -1.27 -2.38
N VAL A 136 -3.34 -0.91 -2.64
CA VAL A 136 -4.50 -1.69 -2.17
C VAL A 136 -4.77 -2.92 -3.02
N ASP A 137 -4.47 -2.84 -4.33
CA ASP A 137 -4.54 -3.97 -5.24
C ASP A 137 -3.16 -4.64 -5.35
N ILE A 138 -2.82 -5.38 -4.30
CA ILE A 138 -1.52 -6.03 -4.15
C ILE A 138 -1.33 -7.01 -5.31
N ALA A 139 -0.16 -6.92 -5.95
CA ALA A 139 0.21 -7.77 -7.09
C ALA A 139 -0.58 -7.53 -8.39
N CYS A 140 -1.27 -6.39 -8.53
CA CYS A 140 -1.75 -5.90 -9.83
C CYS A 140 -0.59 -5.85 -10.83
N ARG A 141 -0.77 -6.48 -12.00
CA ARG A 141 0.30 -6.64 -13.00
C ARG A 141 -0.24 -6.96 -14.39
N MET A 142 0.62 -6.77 -15.37
CA MET A 142 0.41 -7.24 -16.74
C MET A 142 0.97 -8.65 -16.91
N LYS A 143 0.29 -9.48 -17.71
CA LYS A 143 0.81 -10.74 -18.22
C LYS A 143 0.56 -10.78 -19.72
N MET A 144 1.62 -10.98 -20.50
CA MET A 144 1.53 -11.17 -21.94
C MET A 144 1.76 -12.64 -22.29
N THR A 145 0.96 -13.18 -23.20
CA THR A 145 1.16 -14.50 -23.80
C THR A 145 1.25 -14.33 -25.30
N VAL A 146 2.34 -14.78 -25.90
CA VAL A 146 2.50 -14.77 -27.36
C VAL A 146 1.95 -16.07 -27.92
N LEU A 147 1.01 -15.95 -28.85
CA LEU A 147 0.37 -17.08 -29.52
C LEU A 147 0.87 -17.16 -30.96
N ASP A 148 1.19 -18.35 -31.43
CA ASP A 148 1.48 -18.61 -32.85
C ASP A 148 0.15 -18.68 -33.64
N LEU A 149 -0.49 -17.52 -33.78
CA LEU A 149 -1.72 -17.34 -34.54
C LEU A 149 -1.47 -16.34 -35.67
N PRO A 150 -2.04 -16.57 -36.87
CA PRO A 150 -1.94 -15.59 -37.95
C PRO A 150 -2.55 -14.25 -37.54
N VAL A 151 -1.82 -13.14 -37.74
CA VAL A 151 -2.29 -11.78 -37.39
C VAL A 151 -3.64 -11.46 -38.04
N ARG A 152 -3.90 -11.96 -39.26
CA ARG A 152 -5.20 -11.81 -39.95
C ARG A 152 -6.40 -12.32 -39.14
N ASP A 153 -6.21 -13.27 -38.22
CA ASP A 153 -7.29 -13.79 -37.39
C ASP A 153 -7.86 -12.73 -36.44
N LEU A 154 -7.11 -11.66 -36.12
CA LEU A 154 -7.63 -10.50 -35.37
C LEU A 154 -8.80 -9.84 -36.12
N ALA A 155 -8.72 -9.74 -37.45
CA ALA A 155 -9.75 -9.13 -38.29
C ALA A 155 -10.77 -10.15 -38.82
N GLU A 156 -10.32 -11.35 -39.18
CA GLU A 156 -11.17 -12.38 -39.80
C GLU A 156 -12.00 -13.19 -38.80
N LYS A 157 -11.56 -13.27 -37.53
CA LYS A 157 -12.19 -14.12 -36.50
C LYS A 157 -12.42 -13.42 -35.15
N PRO A 158 -12.88 -12.15 -35.11
CA PRO A 158 -13.04 -11.41 -33.85
C PRO A 158 -13.98 -12.11 -32.87
N ASP A 159 -15.09 -12.68 -33.36
CA ASP A 159 -16.06 -13.37 -32.51
C ASP A 159 -15.46 -14.59 -31.79
N ARG A 160 -14.51 -15.29 -32.42
CA ARG A 160 -13.83 -16.43 -31.78
C ARG A 160 -12.97 -15.95 -30.62
N LEU A 161 -12.27 -14.84 -30.81
CA LEU A 161 -11.40 -14.23 -29.80
C LEU A 161 -12.22 -13.68 -28.63
N VAL A 162 -13.30 -12.95 -28.91
CA VAL A 162 -14.23 -12.46 -27.89
C VAL A 162 -14.80 -13.61 -27.08
N ARG A 163 -15.31 -14.67 -27.74
CA ARG A 163 -15.81 -15.86 -27.05
C ARG A 163 -14.77 -16.53 -26.16
N ALA A 164 -13.50 -16.52 -26.54
CA ALA A 164 -12.42 -17.06 -25.70
C ALA A 164 -12.24 -16.24 -24.41
N LEU A 165 -12.25 -14.90 -24.51
CA LEU A 165 -12.20 -14.03 -23.32
C LEU A 165 -13.43 -14.21 -22.44
N GLU A 166 -14.62 -14.22 -23.03
CA GLU A 166 -15.89 -14.43 -22.32
C GLU A 166 -16.03 -15.85 -21.76
N ALA A 167 -15.25 -16.83 -22.22
CA ALA A 167 -15.17 -18.15 -21.60
C ALA A 167 -14.23 -18.13 -20.38
N GLU A 168 -13.10 -17.42 -20.47
CA GLU A 168 -12.02 -17.54 -19.50
C GLU A 168 -11.89 -16.40 -18.49
N THR A 169 -12.62 -15.30 -18.65
CA THR A 169 -12.68 -14.23 -17.65
C THR A 169 -14.07 -13.60 -17.52
N ARG A 170 -14.27 -12.83 -16.46
CA ARG A 170 -15.43 -11.97 -16.23
C ARG A 170 -14.97 -10.58 -15.83
N PHE A 171 -15.76 -9.57 -16.16
CA PHE A 171 -15.50 -8.17 -15.82
C PHE A 171 -16.61 -7.62 -14.93
N GLY A 172 -16.27 -6.58 -14.16
CA GLY A 172 -17.17 -5.87 -13.26
C GLY A 172 -16.93 -6.16 -11.79
N VAL A 173 -17.35 -5.21 -10.95
CA VAL A 173 -17.30 -5.34 -9.49
C VAL A 173 -18.18 -6.51 -9.04
N GLY A 174 -17.61 -7.45 -8.29
CA GLY A 174 -18.36 -8.59 -7.77
C GLY A 174 -18.67 -9.67 -8.82
N ALA A 175 -18.11 -9.56 -10.03
CA ALA A 175 -18.24 -10.60 -11.04
C ALA A 175 -17.71 -11.95 -10.54
N SER A 176 -18.36 -13.02 -10.95
CA SER A 176 -18.01 -14.40 -10.61
C SER A 176 -18.43 -15.35 -11.72
N PHE A 177 -17.83 -16.54 -11.71
CA PHE A 177 -18.30 -17.64 -12.56
C PHE A 177 -19.46 -18.37 -11.88
N ARG A 178 -20.37 -18.92 -12.70
CA ARG A 178 -21.45 -19.79 -12.21
C ARG A 178 -20.88 -21.01 -11.47
N GLU A 179 -19.86 -21.62 -12.04
CA GLU A 179 -19.08 -22.69 -11.40
C GLU A 179 -17.77 -22.08 -10.89
N ARG A 180 -17.49 -22.24 -9.60
CA ARG A 180 -16.27 -21.69 -9.01
C ARG A 180 -15.05 -22.36 -9.63
N ARG A 181 -14.12 -21.53 -10.10
CA ARG A 181 -12.82 -22.00 -10.61
C ARG A 181 -12.02 -22.63 -9.47
N GLN A 182 -11.18 -23.59 -9.82
CA GLN A 182 -10.24 -24.23 -8.90
C GLN A 182 -8.83 -23.79 -9.23
N HIS A 183 -8.01 -23.58 -8.21
CA HIS A 183 -6.58 -23.27 -8.35
C HIS A 183 -5.87 -23.61 -7.05
N ALA A 184 -4.62 -24.07 -7.14
CA ALA A 184 -3.82 -24.51 -5.98
C ALA A 184 -3.66 -23.44 -4.89
N VAL A 185 -3.86 -22.16 -5.21
CA VAL A 185 -3.85 -21.06 -4.23
C VAL A 185 -4.94 -21.22 -3.17
N LEU A 186 -6.04 -21.91 -3.47
CA LEU A 186 -7.13 -22.15 -2.52
C LEU A 186 -6.81 -23.26 -1.51
N ASP A 187 -5.82 -24.09 -1.83
CA ASP A 187 -5.30 -25.15 -0.96
C ASP A 187 -4.18 -24.64 -0.03
N ALA A 188 -3.70 -23.41 -0.25
CA ALA A 188 -2.70 -22.78 0.60
C ALA A 188 -3.24 -22.50 2.02
N ASP A 189 -2.33 -22.13 2.94
CA ASP A 189 -2.74 -21.70 4.28
C ASP A 189 -3.34 -20.28 4.25
N TRP A 190 -4.67 -20.19 4.38
CA TRP A 190 -5.39 -18.92 4.49
C TRP A 190 -5.49 -18.40 5.93
N SER A 191 -5.01 -19.16 6.92
CA SER A 191 -5.06 -18.79 8.35
C SER A 191 -3.87 -17.94 8.81
N VAL A 192 -2.94 -17.62 7.90
CA VAL A 192 -1.77 -16.76 8.16
C VAL A 192 -2.12 -15.37 8.72
N SER A 193 -3.36 -14.91 8.52
CA SER A 193 -3.90 -13.71 9.15
C SER A 193 -5.42 -13.76 9.26
N PRO A 194 -6.04 -13.03 10.20
CA PRO A 194 -7.50 -12.87 10.23
C PRO A 194 -8.07 -12.28 8.93
N VAL A 195 -7.29 -11.43 8.24
CA VAL A 195 -7.70 -10.80 6.99
C VAL A 195 -7.81 -11.81 5.86
N THR A 196 -6.78 -12.64 5.65
CA THR A 196 -6.81 -13.69 4.63
C THR A 196 -7.91 -14.70 4.93
N GLN A 197 -8.01 -15.15 6.19
CA GLN A 197 -9.02 -16.12 6.61
C GLN A 197 -10.44 -15.61 6.33
N ALA A 198 -10.74 -14.37 6.70
CA ALA A 198 -12.06 -13.76 6.48
C ALA A 198 -12.39 -13.54 5.00
N ASN A 199 -11.39 -13.46 4.11
CA ASN A 199 -11.58 -13.16 2.69
C ASN A 199 -11.47 -14.37 1.76
N LYS A 200 -11.20 -15.59 2.28
CA LYS A 200 -11.00 -16.78 1.43
C LYS A 200 -12.18 -17.04 0.48
N ASP A 201 -13.40 -17.02 0.98
CA ASP A 201 -14.59 -17.29 0.15
C ASP A 201 -14.83 -16.22 -0.91
N LYS A 202 -14.56 -14.96 -0.57
CA LYS A 202 -14.65 -13.84 -1.53
C LYS A 202 -13.60 -13.99 -2.62
N ALA A 203 -12.36 -14.30 -2.26
CA ALA A 203 -11.29 -14.55 -3.22
C ALA A 203 -11.60 -15.73 -4.13
N TRP A 204 -12.16 -16.82 -3.60
CA TRP A 204 -12.58 -17.97 -4.40
C TRP A 204 -13.70 -17.60 -5.38
N ALA A 205 -14.73 -16.87 -4.94
CA ALA A 205 -15.82 -16.45 -5.81
C ALA A 205 -15.34 -15.61 -7.01
N GLN A 206 -14.26 -14.83 -6.83
CA GLN A 206 -13.70 -13.93 -7.84
C GLN A 206 -12.51 -14.52 -8.60
N LEU A 207 -12.09 -15.75 -8.28
CA LEU A 207 -10.96 -16.41 -8.91
C LEU A 207 -11.18 -16.58 -10.42
N GLY A 208 -10.22 -16.11 -11.21
CA GLY A 208 -10.26 -16.14 -12.68
C GLY A 208 -11.02 -14.98 -13.32
N THR A 209 -11.46 -13.98 -12.54
CA THR A 209 -12.09 -12.76 -13.09
C THR A 209 -11.06 -11.65 -13.26
N SER A 210 -11.28 -10.75 -14.23
CA SER A 210 -10.44 -9.56 -14.43
C SER A 210 -10.84 -8.43 -13.48
N GLY A 211 -12.06 -8.43 -12.95
CA GLY A 211 -12.55 -7.36 -12.08
C GLY A 211 -12.91 -6.09 -12.87
N SER A 212 -12.60 -4.92 -12.31
CA SER A 212 -13.01 -3.61 -12.85
C SER A 212 -11.88 -2.58 -12.70
N GLY A 213 -12.14 -1.32 -13.08
CA GLY A 213 -11.13 -0.27 -12.99
C GLY A 213 -10.23 -0.27 -14.21
N ASN A 214 -8.92 -0.27 -14.01
CA ASN A 214 -7.91 -0.33 -15.08
C ASN A 214 -7.53 -1.78 -15.46
N HIS A 215 -8.34 -2.78 -15.08
CA HIS A 215 -8.09 -4.17 -15.43
C HIS A 215 -8.73 -4.53 -16.77
N PHE A 216 -7.93 -5.05 -17.68
CA PHE A 216 -8.36 -5.42 -19.03
C PHE A 216 -7.69 -6.72 -19.48
N VAL A 217 -8.25 -7.33 -20.52
CA VAL A 217 -7.58 -8.34 -21.33
C VAL A 217 -7.95 -8.08 -22.78
N GLU A 218 -6.97 -8.16 -23.66
CA GLU A 218 -7.12 -7.87 -25.07
C GLU A 218 -6.25 -8.80 -25.91
N PHE A 219 -6.61 -8.93 -27.17
CA PHE A 219 -5.73 -9.50 -28.19
C PHE A 219 -5.12 -8.36 -28.98
N GLY A 220 -3.84 -8.48 -29.29
CA GLY A 220 -3.10 -7.50 -30.06
C GLY A 220 -2.09 -8.16 -30.98
N GLU A 221 -1.55 -7.36 -31.88
CA GLU A 221 -0.41 -7.74 -32.69
C GLU A 221 0.87 -7.54 -31.88
N PHE A 222 1.81 -8.47 -32.03
CA PHE A 222 3.11 -8.39 -31.40
C PHE A 222 4.20 -8.80 -32.41
N THR A 223 5.12 -7.89 -32.68
CA THR A 223 6.29 -8.16 -33.53
C THR A 223 7.48 -8.52 -32.64
N ALA A 224 7.93 -9.77 -32.71
CA ALA A 224 9.16 -10.18 -32.06
C ALA A 224 10.37 -9.69 -32.88
N HIS A 225 11.24 -8.85 -32.30
CA HIS A 225 12.45 -8.38 -32.99
C HIS A 225 13.56 -9.44 -33.05
N ASP A 226 13.52 -10.41 -32.12
CA ASP A 226 14.43 -11.54 -32.03
C ASP A 226 13.62 -12.82 -31.77
N ARG A 227 14.27 -13.99 -31.91
CA ARG A 227 13.64 -15.29 -31.63
C ARG A 227 13.19 -15.39 -30.17
N ILE A 228 11.95 -15.84 -29.93
CA ILE A 228 11.41 -16.08 -28.58
C ILE A 228 11.11 -17.57 -28.43
N GLY A 229 12.03 -18.29 -27.77
CA GLY A 229 11.90 -19.75 -27.60
C GLY A 229 11.88 -20.45 -28.96
N ALA A 230 10.74 -21.06 -29.31
CA ALA A 230 10.51 -21.73 -30.59
C ALA A 230 9.88 -20.82 -31.67
N LEU A 231 9.57 -19.56 -31.34
CA LEU A 231 8.96 -18.60 -32.27
C LEU A 231 10.05 -17.78 -32.97
N GLU A 232 10.02 -17.79 -34.31
CA GLU A 232 10.92 -16.96 -35.11
C GLU A 232 10.59 -15.46 -34.99
N PRO A 233 11.53 -14.56 -35.29
CA PRO A 233 11.26 -13.13 -35.36
C PRO A 233 10.07 -12.81 -36.28
N GLY A 234 9.28 -11.81 -35.89
CA GLY A 234 8.18 -11.30 -36.71
C GLY A 234 8.72 -10.57 -37.94
N THR A 235 8.02 -10.72 -39.07
CA THR A 235 8.30 -10.04 -40.35
C THR A 235 7.43 -8.83 -40.54
#